data_AF-A0A2E7Z0P3-F1
#
_entry.id   AF-A0A2E7Z0P3-F1
#
_cell.length_a   1.000
_cell.length_b   1.000
_cell.length_c   1.000
_cell.angle_alpha   90.00
_cell.angle_beta   90.00
_cell.angle_gamma   90.00
#
_symmetry.space_group_name_H-M   'P 1'
#
loop_
_entity.id
_entity.type
_entity.pdbx_description
1 polymer ?
#
loop_
_entity_poly.entity_id
_entity_poly.type
_entity_poly.pdbx_seq_one_letter_code
_entity_poly.pdbx_strand_id
1 'polypeptide(L)' 'MKKKSSCHCGSVQLILTMPNGLEKIRRCNCSICSRKNAVVASVKI' A
#
# COMPACT_ATOMS: atom_id res chain seq x y z
N MET A 1 9.93 4.71 10.47
CA MET A 1 10.67 5.28 9.31
C MET A 1 9.67 5.92 8.34
N LYS A 2 9.96 7.08 7.72
CA LYS A 2 9.05 7.75 6.75
C LYS A 2 9.37 7.31 5.32
N LYS A 3 8.38 6.87 4.55
CA LYS A 3 8.54 6.41 3.16
C LYS A 3 7.66 7.22 2.21
N LYS A 4 8.23 7.68 1.09
CA LYS A 4 7.51 8.36 0.02
C LYS A 4 6.94 7.34 -0.97
N SER A 5 5.73 7.57 -1.46
CA SER A 5 5.16 6.88 -2.61
C SER A 5 4.36 7.86 -3.47
N SER A 6 4.19 7.53 -4.76
CA SER A 6 3.43 8.35 -5.70
C SER A 6 2.65 7.46 -6.66
N CYS A 7 1.60 8.03 -7.26
CA CYS A 7 0.94 7.38 -8.40
C CYS A 7 1.79 7.52 -9.68
N HIS A 8 1.45 6.72 -10.69
CA HIS A 8 2.16 6.70 -11.98
C HIS A 8 2.32 8.07 -12.67
N CYS A 9 1.33 8.96 -12.53
CA CYS A 9 1.33 10.29 -13.14
C CYS A 9 1.84 11.39 -12.20
N GLY A 10 2.23 11.05 -10.97
CA GLY A 10 2.77 11.99 -9.99
C GLY A 10 1.76 12.94 -9.35
N SER A 11 0.48 12.92 -9.78
CA SER A 11 -0.57 13.78 -9.23
C SER A 11 -0.91 13.48 -7.76
N VAL A 12 -0.66 12.24 -7.33
CA VAL A 12 -0.87 11.79 -5.95
C VAL A 12 0.48 11.44 -5.35
N GLN A 13 0.80 12.05 -4.22
CA GLN A 13 2.01 11.80 -3.44
C GLN A 13 1.63 11.53 -1.98
N LEU A 14 2.23 10.50 -1.41
CA LEU A 14 1.94 10.01 -0.07
C LEU A 14 3.25 9.91 0.71
N ILE A 15 3.19 10.24 2.01
CA ILE A 15 4.27 10.01 2.96
C ILE A 15 3.70 9.13 4.07
N LEU A 16 4.19 7.91 4.15
CA LEU A 16 3.72 6.91 5.12
C LEU A 16 4.74 6.75 6.24
N THR A 17 4.27 6.74 7.48
CA THR A 17 5.09 6.37 8.64
C THR A 17 4.89 4.89 8.91
N MET A 18 5.94 4.11 8.69
CA MET A 18 5.95 2.67 8.94
C MET A 18 7.12 2.38 9.87
N PRO A 19 6.89 2.23 11.19
CA PRO A 19 7.97 1.96 12.14
C PRO A 19 8.63 0.60 11.88
N ASN A 20 7.83 -0.43 11.57
CA ASN A 20 8.28 -1.81 11.36
C ASN A 20 8.44 -2.19 9.88
N GLY A 21 8.35 -1.23 8.95
CA GLY A 21 8.35 -1.52 7.52
C GLY A 21 7.01 -2.07 7.00
N LEU A 22 7.06 -2.89 5.94
CA LEU A 22 5.87 -3.47 5.33
C LEU A 22 5.45 -4.74 6.08
N GLU A 23 4.41 -4.62 6.89
CA GLU A 23 3.84 -5.76 7.64
C GLU A 23 2.57 -6.29 6.97
N LYS A 24 2.29 -7.59 7.17
CA LYS A 24 1.06 -8.26 6.71
C LYS A 24 0.79 -8.09 5.21
N ILE A 25 1.85 -8.19 4.41
CA ILE A 25 1.78 -8.19 2.94
C ILE A 25 0.93 -9.38 2.49
N ARG A 26 -0.09 -9.14 1.66
CA ARG A 26 -1.04 -10.18 1.27
C ARG A 26 -1.68 -9.92 -0.09
N ARG A 27 -2.18 -11.01 -0.69
CA ARG A 27 -3.15 -10.97 -1.78
C ARG A 27 -4.48 -11.51 -1.25
N CYS A 28 -5.52 -10.70 -1.32
CA CYS A 28 -6.88 -11.14 -1.00
C CYS A 28 -7.58 -11.59 -2.27
N ASN A 29 -8.38 -12.66 -2.17
CA ASN A 29 -9.11 -13.25 -3.29
C ASN A 29 -10.57 -12.75 -3.40
N CYS A 30 -11.00 -11.77 -2.61
CA CYS A 30 -12.32 -11.19 -2.76
C CYS A 30 -12.47 -10.52 -4.14
N SER A 31 -13.70 -10.40 -4.63
CA SER A 31 -13.99 -9.90 -5.99
C SER A 31 -13.34 -8.54 -6.29
N ILE A 32 -13.25 -7.65 -5.30
CA ILE A 32 -12.66 -6.31 -5.45
C ILE A 32 -11.12 -6.40 -5.53
N CYS A 33 -10.48 -7.16 -4.64
CA CYS A 33 -9.03 -7.27 -4.59
C CYS A 33 -8.48 -8.07 -5.78
N SER A 34 -9.14 -9.16 -6.17
CA SER A 34 -8.77 -9.96 -7.33
C SER A 34 -8.78 -9.13 -8.62
N ARG A 35 -9.79 -8.26 -8.81
CA ARG A 35 -9.85 -7.34 -9.96
C ARG A 35 -8.73 -6.29 -9.96
N LYS A 36 -8.31 -5.82 -8.78
CA LYS A 36 -7.20 -4.84 -8.66
C LYS A 36 -5.83 -5.48 -8.90
N ASN A 37 -5.71 -6.79 -8.65
CA ASN A 37 -4.47 -7.57 -8.78
C ASN A 37 -3.24 -6.91 -8.09
N ALA A 38 -3.49 -6.21 -6.99
CA ALA A 38 -2.47 -5.51 -6.23
C ALA A 38 -2.05 -6.32 -4.99
N VAL A 39 -0.76 -6.23 -4.65
CA VAL A 39 -0.27 -6.70 -3.34
C VAL A 39 -0.55 -5.60 -2.31
N VAL A 40 -1.23 -5.95 -1.22
CA VAL A 40 -1.71 -4.97 -0.23
C VAL A 40 -0.99 -5.17 1.10
N ALA A 41 -0.61 -4.07 1.74
CA ALA A 41 -0.19 -4.01 3.13
C ALA A 41 -1.05 -2.97 3.86
N SER A 42 -1.25 -3.15 5.18
CA SER A 42 -2.00 -2.20 5.99
C SER A 42 -1.05 -1.52 6.97
N VAL A 43 -1.20 -0.21 7.10
CA VAL A 43 -0.44 0.60 8.06
C VAL A 43 -1.44 1.10 9.11
N LYS A 44 -1.09 0.99 10.39
CA LYS A 44 -1.86 1.65 11.46
C LYS A 44 -1.69 3.16 11.31
N ILE A 45 -2.80 3.87 11.38
CA ILE A 45 -2.84 5.34 11.44
C ILE A 45 -2.59 5.76 12.88
#